data_AF-A0A3M2BQN3-F1
#
_entry.id   AF-A0A3M2BQN3-F1
#
_cell.length_a   1.000
_cell.length_b   1.000
_cell.length_c   1.000
_cell.angle_alpha   90.00
_cell.angle_beta   90.00
_cell.angle_gamma   90.00
#
_symmetry.space_group_name_H-M   'P 1'
#
loop_
_entity.id
_entity.type
_entity.pdbx_description
1 polymer ?
#
loop_
_entity_poly.entity_id
_entity_poly.type
_entity_poly.pdbx_seq_one_letter_code
_entity_poly.pdbx_strand_id
1 'polypeptide(L)'
;MLASAALAALGLLAVAAVAAAQPDNDLAALLAELEPGFEVLPLTDGYVLKPRAEDAPVQLLEVRDGAVIADGEPLTRRRLRRLLGDSAAAALLELAELTAAADELASARRRLA
;
A
#
# COMPACT_ATOMS: atom_id res chain seq x y z
N MET A 1 15.11 0.54 -57.24
CA MET A 1 13.94 0.41 -56.34
C MET A 1 14.06 -0.91 -55.59
N LEU A 2 13.65 -0.92 -54.31
CA LEU A 2 13.58 -2.06 -53.38
C LEU A 2 14.97 -2.44 -52.78
N ALA A 3 15.19 -2.51 -51.47
CA ALA A 3 14.28 -2.79 -50.37
C ALA A 3 14.66 -2.03 -49.08
N SER A 4 13.74 -1.18 -48.60
CA SER A 4 13.70 -0.66 -47.24
C SER A 4 12.61 -1.41 -46.50
N ALA A 5 12.96 -2.47 -45.75
CA ALA A 5 12.03 -3.15 -44.83
C ALA A 5 12.78 -4.06 -43.86
N ALA A 6 13.68 -3.51 -43.05
CA ALA A 6 14.16 -4.16 -41.84
C ALA A 6 13.62 -3.40 -40.63
N LEU A 7 12.29 -3.28 -40.57
CA LEU A 7 11.57 -2.58 -39.51
C LEU A 7 11.03 -3.59 -38.50
N ALA A 8 11.45 -3.40 -37.24
CA ALA A 8 10.56 -3.37 -36.10
C ALA A 8 9.88 -4.68 -35.63
N ALA A 9 10.59 -5.81 -35.55
CA ALA A 9 10.04 -7.01 -34.90
C ALA A 9 10.59 -7.29 -33.48
N LEU A 10 11.64 -6.59 -33.01
CA LEU A 10 12.32 -6.94 -31.75
C LEU A 10 11.90 -6.12 -30.51
N GLY A 11 10.94 -5.20 -30.64
CA GLY A 11 10.58 -4.26 -29.57
C GLY A 11 9.39 -4.65 -28.69
N LEU A 12 8.56 -5.62 -29.08
CA LEU A 12 7.25 -5.86 -28.43
C LEU A 12 7.25 -6.85 -27.27
N LEU A 13 8.33 -7.60 -27.03
CA LEU A 13 8.36 -8.65 -26.00
C LEU A 13 8.83 -8.18 -24.61
N ALA A 14 9.31 -6.94 -24.47
CA ALA A 14 9.84 -6.44 -23.20
C ALA A 14 8.82 -5.70 -22.31
N VAL A 15 7.63 -5.36 -22.82
CA VAL A 15 6.67 -4.51 -22.10
C VAL A 15 5.84 -5.27 -21.06
N ALA A 16 5.72 -6.60 -21.17
CA ALA A 16 4.88 -7.39 -20.26
C ALA A 16 5.54 -7.73 -18.91
N ALA A 17 6.86 -7.58 -18.78
CA ALA A 17 7.58 -7.98 -17.56
C ALA A 17 7.61 -6.90 -16.47
N VAL A 18 7.26 -5.65 -16.79
CA VAL A 18 7.40 -4.52 -15.85
C VAL A 18 6.23 -4.43 -14.86
N ALA A 19 5.04 -4.93 -15.21
CA ALA A 19 3.85 -4.83 -14.35
C ALA A 19 3.83 -5.81 -13.15
N ALA A 20 4.69 -6.83 -13.14
CA ALA A 20 4.67 -7.89 -12.12
C ALA A 20 5.63 -7.66 -10.94
N ALA A 21 6.49 -6.64 -10.99
CA ALA A 21 7.52 -6.37 -9.98
C ALA A 21 7.24 -5.13 -9.11
N GLN A 22 6.09 -4.47 -9.30
CA GLN A 22 5.77 -3.20 -8.65
C GLN A 22 5.20 -3.28 -7.22
N PRO A 23 4.38 -4.28 -6.81
CA PRO A 23 3.66 -4.18 -5.53
C PRO A 23 4.57 -4.15 -4.30
N ASP A 24 5.68 -4.88 -4.33
CA ASP A 24 6.64 -4.90 -3.22
C ASP A 24 7.45 -3.60 -3.12
N ASN A 25 7.71 -2.94 -4.26
CA ASN A 25 8.42 -1.66 -4.30
C ASN A 25 7.52 -0.50 -3.84
N ASP A 26 6.25 -0.53 -4.27
CA ASP A 26 5.25 0.48 -3.91
C ASP A 26 4.97 0.46 -2.40
N LEU A 27 4.84 -0.74 -1.81
CA LEU A 27 4.67 -0.90 -0.36
C LEU A 27 5.89 -0.38 0.43
N ALA A 28 7.11 -0.71 0.01
CA ALA A 28 8.32 -0.26 0.70
C ALA A 28 8.47 1.28 0.67
N ALA A 29 8.17 1.90 -0.48
CA ALA A 29 8.17 3.35 -0.61
C ALA A 29 7.12 4.01 0.29
N LEU A 30 5.92 3.43 0.36
CA LEU A 30 4.83 3.93 1.20
C LEU A 30 5.16 3.84 2.70
N LEU A 31 5.74 2.72 3.14
CA LEU A 31 6.18 2.57 4.54
C LEU A 31 7.26 3.60 4.88
N ALA A 32 8.21 3.84 3.98
CA ALA A 32 9.23 4.88 4.14
C ALA A 32 8.67 6.30 4.21
N GLU A 33 7.55 6.58 3.51
CA GLU A 33 6.84 7.87 3.62
C GLU A 33 6.19 8.05 5.01
N LEU A 34 5.74 6.97 5.63
CA LEU A 34 5.06 6.98 6.94
C LEU A 34 6.04 7.03 8.12
N GLU A 35 7.22 6.41 8.00
CA GLU A 35 8.22 6.33 9.07
C GLU A 35 8.63 7.66 9.75
N PRO A 36 8.71 8.81 9.05
CA PRO A 36 8.96 10.09 9.67
C PRO A 36 7.89 10.52 10.67
N GLY A 37 6.61 10.22 10.38
CA GLY A 37 5.46 10.58 11.24
C GLY A 37 5.08 9.50 12.25
N PHE A 38 5.45 8.25 11.96
CA PHE A 38 5.01 7.07 12.70
C PHE A 38 6.16 6.11 12.99
N GLU A 39 6.12 5.47 14.15
CA GLU A 39 6.80 4.20 14.35
C GLU A 39 5.93 3.11 13.71
N VAL A 40 6.46 2.42 12.70
CA VAL A 40 5.73 1.41 11.91
C VAL A 40 6.19 0.02 12.34
N LEU A 41 5.24 -0.82 12.74
CA LEU A 41 5.46 -2.17 13.26
C LEU A 41 4.68 -3.17 12.39
N PRO A 42 5.35 -4.12 11.72
CA PRO A 42 4.65 -5.12 10.91
C PRO A 42 3.90 -6.12 11.79
N LEU A 43 2.70 -6.50 11.34
CA LEU A 43 1.90 -7.61 11.85
C LEU A 43 1.88 -8.77 10.84
N THR A 44 1.27 -9.88 11.22
CA THR A 44 1.03 -11.00 10.30
C THR A 44 0.03 -10.66 9.20
N ASP A 45 -0.94 -9.80 9.51
CA ASP A 45 -2.11 -9.43 8.72
C ASP A 45 -2.17 -7.92 8.40
N GLY A 46 -1.09 -7.17 8.62
CA GLY A 46 -1.09 -5.74 8.40
C GLY A 46 0.02 -4.99 9.13
N TYR A 47 -0.30 -3.80 9.61
CA TYR A 47 0.66 -2.89 10.26
C TYR A 47 0.04 -2.19 11.46
N VAL A 48 0.86 -1.96 12.47
CA VAL A 48 0.59 -1.01 13.55
C VAL A 48 1.44 0.23 13.30
N LEU A 49 0.82 1.40 13.42
CA LEU A 49 1.48 2.69 13.33
C LEU A 49 1.24 3.45 14.63
N LYS A 50 2.32 3.79 15.31
CA LYS A 50 2.30 4.62 16.51
C LYS A 50 2.78 6.02 16.14
N PRO A 51 1.96 7.07 16.29
CA PRO A 51 2.41 8.43 16.03
C PRO A 51 3.64 8.78 16.88
N ARG A 52 4.61 9.47 16.27
CA ARG A 52 5.81 9.94 16.99
C ARG A 52 5.57 11.23 17.78
N ALA A 53 4.58 12.02 17.37
CA ALA A 53 4.18 13.24 18.06
C ALA A 53 3.45 12.91 19.37
N GLU A 54 3.88 13.52 20.48
CA GLU A 54 3.28 13.29 21.81
C GLU A 54 1.85 13.84 21.93
N ASP A 55 1.51 14.84 21.13
CA ASP A 55 0.19 15.50 21.06
C ASP A 55 -0.70 14.95 19.93
N ALA A 56 -0.35 13.80 19.37
CA ALA A 56 -1.15 13.16 18.32
C ALA A 56 -2.59 12.89 18.82
N PRO A 57 -3.61 13.09 17.96
CA PRO A 57 -5.01 12.94 18.35
C PRO A 57 -5.45 11.48 18.53
N VAL A 58 -4.57 10.52 18.24
CA VAL A 58 -4.75 9.07 18.40
C VAL A 58 -3.45 8.49 18.95
N GLN A 59 -3.52 7.40 19.71
CA GLN A 59 -2.31 6.78 20.29
C GLN A 59 -1.78 5.66 19.40
N LEU A 60 -2.68 4.97 18.70
CA LEU A 60 -2.37 3.83 17.86
C LEU A 60 -3.27 3.79 16.63
N LEU A 61 -2.68 3.41 15.50
CA LEU A 61 -3.38 3.09 14.27
C LEU A 61 -3.06 1.64 13.90
N GLU A 62 -4.07 0.85 13.54
CA GLU A 62 -3.92 -0.46 12.91
C GLU A 62 -4.41 -0.35 11.47
N VAL A 63 -3.64 -0.91 10.54
CA VAL A 63 -4.00 -1.01 9.13
C VAL A 63 -3.96 -2.49 8.73
N ARG A 64 -5.15 -3.06 8.53
CA ARG A 64 -5.37 -4.46 8.13
C ARG A 64 -6.74 -4.60 7.48
N ASP A 65 -6.97 -5.67 6.72
CA ASP A 65 -8.26 -6.00 6.12
C ASP A 65 -8.92 -4.83 5.34
N GLY A 66 -8.12 -3.96 4.70
CA GLY A 66 -8.67 -2.81 3.98
C GLY A 66 -9.17 -1.66 4.85
N ALA A 67 -8.91 -1.68 6.16
CA ALA A 67 -9.40 -0.70 7.11
C ALA A 67 -8.26 0.00 7.86
N VAL A 68 -8.55 1.22 8.31
CA VAL A 68 -7.73 1.95 9.29
C VAL A 68 -8.53 2.02 10.58
N ILE A 69 -7.97 1.49 11.66
CA ILE A 69 -8.55 1.43 13.00
C ILE A 69 -7.70 2.34 13.89
N ALA A 70 -8.31 3.28 14.59
CA ALA A 70 -7.61 4.13 15.56
C ALA A 70 -8.08 3.80 16.96
N ASP A 71 -7.15 3.46 17.84
CA ASP A 71 -7.43 3.14 19.25
C ASP A 71 -8.58 2.10 19.42
N GLY A 72 -8.63 1.12 18.51
CA GLY A 72 -9.67 0.07 18.47
C GLY A 72 -10.96 0.45 17.73
N GLU A 73 -11.12 1.70 17.27
CA GLU A 73 -12.29 2.16 16.51
C GLU A 73 -12.00 2.28 15.00
N PRO A 74 -12.78 1.62 14.12
CA PRO A 74 -12.66 1.83 12.67
C PRO A 74 -12.92 3.29 12.29
N LEU A 75 -12.01 3.86 11.50
CA LEU A 75 -12.13 5.23 11.02
C LEU A 75 -12.70 5.30 9.60
N THR A 76 -13.65 6.22 9.42
CA THR A 76 -14.05 6.63 8.07
C THR A 76 -12.95 7.47 7.41
N ARG A 77 -12.85 7.43 6.07
CA ARG A 77 -11.91 8.27 5.30
C ARG A 77 -11.97 9.76 5.71
N ARG A 78 -13.18 10.29 5.92
CA ARG A 78 -13.40 11.68 6.37
C ARG A 78 -12.87 11.93 7.78
N ARG A 79 -13.08 10.99 8.72
CA ARG A 79 -12.59 11.13 10.09
C ARG A 79 -11.06 11.05 10.12
N LEU A 80 -10.47 10.14 9.35
CA LEU A 80 -9.02 10.00 9.22
C LEU A 80 -8.36 11.31 8.73
N ARG A 81 -8.85 11.89 7.63
CA ARG A 81 -8.36 13.19 7.10
C ARG A 81 -8.45 14.32 8.12
N ARG A 82 -9.55 14.38 8.89
CA ARG A 82 -9.70 15.40 9.93
C ARG A 82 -8.73 15.23 11.09
N LEU A 83 -8.34 14.00 11.41
CA LEU A 83 -7.43 13.71 12.53
C LEU A 83 -5.97 13.91 12.12
N LEU A 84 -5.58 13.43 10.94
CA LEU A 84 -4.17 13.30 10.56
C LEU A 84 -3.74 14.22 9.40
N GLY A 85 -4.69 14.97 8.82
CA GLY A 85 -4.46 15.73 7.60
C GLY A 85 -4.55 14.87 6.34
N ASP A 86 -4.59 15.52 5.18
CA ASP A 86 -4.88 14.85 3.90
C ASP A 86 -3.76 13.93 3.40
N SER A 87 -2.50 14.31 3.62
CA SER A 87 -1.34 13.52 3.16
C SER A 87 -1.20 12.22 3.97
N ALA A 88 -1.13 12.30 5.30
CA ALA A 88 -1.05 11.12 6.14
C ALA A 88 -2.27 10.21 5.96
N ALA A 89 -3.47 10.79 5.82
CA ALA A 89 -4.67 10.00 5.55
C ALA A 89 -4.64 9.32 4.18
N ALA A 90 -4.05 9.94 3.15
CA ALA A 90 -3.91 9.30 1.85
C ALA A 90 -2.98 8.08 1.92
N ALA A 91 -1.80 8.25 2.52
CA ALA A 91 -0.84 7.15 2.67
C ALA A 91 -1.39 5.97 3.49
N LEU A 92 -2.11 6.26 4.59
CA LEU A 92 -2.76 5.21 5.40
C LEU A 92 -3.89 4.47 4.65
N LEU A 93 -4.62 5.16 3.78
CA LEU A 93 -5.67 4.54 2.96
C LEU A 93 -5.08 3.70 1.83
N GLU A 94 -3.99 4.15 1.23
CA GLU A 94 -3.25 3.35 0.25
C GLU A 94 -2.67 2.09 0.90
N LEU A 95 -2.12 2.20 2.11
CA LEU A 95 -1.64 1.04 2.86
C LEU A 95 -2.77 0.05 3.15
N ALA A 96 -3.97 0.55 3.49
CA ALA A 96 -5.13 -0.29 3.70
C ALA A 96 -5.55 -1.02 2.41
N GLU A 97 -5.52 -0.34 1.26
CA GLU A 97 -5.83 -0.97 -0.03
C GLU A 97 -4.82 -2.08 -0.38
N LEU A 98 -3.53 -1.87 -0.08
CA LEU A 98 -2.49 -2.89 -0.27
C LEU A 98 -2.66 -4.11 0.66
N THR A 99 -3.04 -3.91 1.92
CA THR A 99 -3.29 -5.05 2.84
C THR A 99 -4.49 -5.88 2.40
N ALA A 100 -5.59 -5.25 1.97
CA ALA A 100 -6.75 -5.96 1.42
C ALA A 100 -6.38 -6.82 0.21
N ALA A 101 -5.58 -6.29 -0.72
CA ALA A 101 -5.15 -7.03 -1.90
C ALA A 101 -4.29 -8.27 -1.55
N ALA A 102 -3.42 -8.13 -0.54
CA ALA A 102 -2.61 -9.25 -0.05
C ALA A 102 -3.48 -10.36 0.57
N ASP A 103 -4.50 -9.98 1.35
CA ASP A 103 -5.42 -10.91 1.99
C ASP A 103 -6.29 -11.67 0.98
N GLU A 104 -6.75 -10.99 -0.07
CA GLU A 104 -7.47 -11.61 -1.18
C GLU A 104 -6.62 -12.64 -1.91
N LEU A 105 -5.35 -12.31 -2.21
CA LEU A 105 -4.41 -13.22 -2.85
C LEU A 105 -4.12 -14.44 -1.98
N ALA A 106 -3.89 -14.23 -0.67
CA ALA A 106 -3.67 -15.31 0.29
C ALA A 106 -4.90 -16.22 0.38
N SER A 107 -6.10 -15.63 0.38
CA SER A 107 -7.37 -16.37 0.39
C SER A 107 -7.59 -17.16 -0.90
N ALA A 108 -7.25 -16.60 -2.07
CA ALA A 108 -7.34 -17.29 -3.34
C ALA A 108 -6.39 -18.50 -3.39
N ARG A 109 -5.14 -18.34 -2.93
CA ARG A 109 -4.16 -19.44 -2.84
C ARG A 109 -4.64 -20.59 -1.96
N ARG A 110 -5.25 -20.28 -0.81
CA ARG A 110 -5.82 -21.31 0.09
C ARG A 110 -6.97 -22.10 -0.54
N ARG A 111 -7.75 -21.50 -1.44
CA ARG A 111 -8.86 -22.19 -2.12
C ARG A 111 -8.40 -23.14 -3.23
N LEU A 112 -7.17 -22.97 -3.71
CA LEU A 112 -6.59 -23.77 -4.79
C LEU A 112 -5.69 -24.91 -4.29
N ALA A 113 -5.40 -24.94 -2.98
CA ALA A 113 -4.65 -26.00 -2.30
C ALA A 113 -5.60 -27.10 -1.80
#